data_AF-A0A3B8K3K3-F1
#
_entry.id   AF-A0A3B8K3K3-F1
#
_cell.length_a   1.000
_cell.length_b   1.000
_cell.length_c   1.000
_cell.angle_alpha   90.00
_cell.angle_beta   90.00
_cell.angle_gamma   90.00
#
_symmetry.space_group_name_H-M   'P 1'
#
loop_
_entity.id
_entity.type
_entity.pdbx_description
1 polymer ?
#
loop_
_entity_poly.entity_id
_entity_poly.type
_entity_poly.pdbx_seq_one_letter_code
_entity_poly.pdbx_strand_id
1 'polypeptide(L)' 'MPAKIISAHELERLSSGGSVKIFDCRFALNDPDAGRAAYEGSHIPGAVYVDLEKDLSG' A
#
# COMPACT_ATOMS: atom_id res chain seq x y z
N MET A 1 -15.05 -9.33 9.98
CA MET A 1 -13.78 -9.39 10.73
C MET A 1 -13.36 -7.96 11.04
N PRO A 2 -12.94 -7.63 12.27
CA PRO A 2 -12.50 -6.28 12.59
C PRO A 2 -11.22 -5.94 11.83
N ALA A 3 -11.07 -4.67 11.44
CA ALA A 3 -9.83 -4.19 10.82
C ALA A 3 -8.68 -4.29 11.82
N LYS A 4 -7.56 -4.90 11.42
CA LYS A 4 -6.35 -5.01 12.24
C LYS A 4 -5.41 -3.87 11.87
N ILE A 5 -5.29 -2.89 12.76
CA ILE A 5 -4.29 -1.82 12.64
C ILE A 5 -3.00 -2.33 13.30
N ILE A 6 -1.86 -2.06 12.65
CA ILE A 6 -0.52 -2.39 13.15
C ILE A 6 0.38 -1.16 13.10
N SER A 7 1.39 -1.12 13.95
CA SER A 7 2.47 -0.14 13.91
C SER A 7 3.49 -0.44 12.80
N ALA A 8 4.31 0.56 12.46
CA ALA A 8 5.40 0.39 11.49
C ALA A 8 6.43 -0.67 11.93
N HIS A 9 6.75 -0.72 13.23
CA HIS A 9 7.68 -1.71 13.78
C HIS A 9 7.09 -3.14 13.73
N GLU A 10 5.79 -3.31 13.92
CA GLU A 10 5.14 -4.61 13.74
C GLU A 10 5.16 -5.05 12.27
N LEU A 11 4.94 -4.12 11.33
CA LEU A 11 5.06 -4.40 9.90
C LEU A 11 6.47 -4.88 9.54
N GLU A 12 7.52 -4.19 10.00
CA GLU A 12 8.92 -4.58 9.77
C GLU A 12 9.20 -6.02 10.23
N ARG A 13 8.73 -6.38 11.42
CA ARG A 13 8.85 -7.74 11.97
C ARG A 13 8.12 -8.78 11.13
N LEU A 14 6.92 -8.46 10.66
CA LEU A 14 6.12 -9.37 9.83
C LEU A 14 6.74 -9.57 8.44
N SER A 15 7.21 -8.49 7.82
CA SER A 15 7.86 -8.51 6.50
C SER A 15 9.17 -9.29 6.51
N SER A 16 9.93 -9.24 7.61
CA SER A 16 11.16 -10.02 7.79
C SER A 16 10.92 -11.53 7.79
N GLY A 17 9.71 -11.99 8.12
CA GLY A 17 9.30 -13.39 8.10
C GLY A 17 8.83 -13.90 6.72
N GLY A 18 8.77 -13.05 5.70
CA GLY A 18 8.48 -13.41 4.30
C GLY A 18 7.02 -13.76 3.97
N SER A 19 6.10 -13.68 4.92
CA SER A 19 4.70 -14.11 4.76
C SER A 19 3.71 -12.99 4.43
N VAL A 20 4.18 -11.75 4.29
CA VAL A 20 3.32 -10.58 4.07
C VAL A 20 3.54 -9.98 2.68
N LYS A 21 2.44 -9.61 2.03
CA LYS A 21 2.43 -8.75 0.84
C LYS A 21 1.94 -7.37 1.24
N ILE A 22 2.65 -6.35 0.79
CA ILE A 22 2.34 -4.95 1.08
C ILE A 22 1.72 -4.36 -0.18
N PHE A 23 0.58 -3.70 -0.01
CA PHE A 23 -0.08 -2.97 -1.08
C PHE A 23 -0.04 -1.47 -0.74
N ASP A 24 0.43 -0.66 -1.68
CA ASP A 24 0.37 0.79 -1.59
C ASP A 24 -0.90 1.26 -2.31
N CYS A 25 -1.89 1.68 -1.51
CA CYS A 25 -3.20 2.11 -2.00
C CYS A 25 -3.37 3.64 -1.92
N ARG A 26 -2.27 4.42 -1.91
CA ARG A 26 -2.36 5.89 -1.87
C ARG A 26 -3.12 6.40 -3.10
N PHE A 27 -4.04 7.35 -2.88
CA PHE A 27 -4.82 8.01 -3.92
C PHE A 27 -5.14 9.46 -3.52
N ALA A 28 -5.51 10.30 -4.50
CA ALA A 28 -6.04 11.64 -4.28
C ALA A 28 -7.32 11.84 -5.10
N LEU A 29 -8.40 12.32 -4.48
CA LEU A 29 -9.70 12.46 -5.14
C LEU A 29 -9.70 13.44 -6.32
N ASN A 30 -8.79 14.41 -6.32
CA ASN A 30 -8.66 15.45 -7.34
C ASN A 30 -7.57 15.14 -8.39
N ASP A 31 -6.82 14.04 -8.22
CA ASP A 31 -5.71 13.68 -9.10
C ASP A 31 -5.54 12.14 -9.14
N PRO A 32 -6.07 11.48 -10.18
CA PRO A 32 -5.98 10.03 -10.35
C PRO A 32 -4.56 9.48 -10.44
N ASP A 33 -3.59 10.29 -10.89
CA ASP A 33 -2.20 9.84 -11.08
C ASP A 33 -1.33 10.07 -9.84
N ALA A 34 -1.80 10.86 -8.87
CA ALA A 34 -1.05 11.19 -7.66
C ALA A 34 -0.58 9.96 -6.88
N GLY A 35 -1.42 8.91 -6.81
CA GLY A 35 -1.06 7.66 -6.15
C GLY A 35 0.12 6.95 -6.81
N ARG A 36 0.07 6.81 -8.14
CA ARG A 36 1.12 6.19 -8.95
C ARG A 36 2.41 6.98 -8.85
N ALA A 37 2.35 8.30 -9.02
CA ALA A 37 3.51 9.17 -8.92
C ALA A 37 4.16 9.11 -7.53
N ALA A 38 3.35 9.08 -6.46
CA ALA A 38 3.85 8.96 -5.10
C ALA A 38 4.53 7.61 -4.84
N TYR A 39 4.00 6.51 -5.39
CA TYR A 39 4.63 5.19 -5.35
C TYR A 39 5.97 5.18 -6.10
N GLU A 40 6.02 5.69 -7.32
CA GLU A 40 7.26 5.75 -8.12
C GLU A 40 8.33 6.62 -7.47
N GLY A 41 7.93 7.71 -6.79
CA GLY A 41 8.85 8.56 -6.03
C GLY A 41 9.44 7.87 -4.79
N SER A 42 8.62 7.13 -4.03
CA SER A 42 9.08 6.28 -2.92
C SER A 42 7.96 5.39 -2.39
N HIS A 43 8.33 4.18 -1.98
CA HIS A 43 7.42 3.22 -1.35
C HIS A 43 8.20 2.25 -0.46
N ILE A 44 7.48 1.45 0.33
CA ILE A 44 8.08 0.40 1.15
C ILE A 44 8.66 -0.68 0.21
N PRO A 45 9.92 -1.14 0.40
CA PRO A 45 10.51 -2.17 -0.46
C PRO A 45 9.63 -3.42 -0.58
N GLY A 46 9.41 -3.88 -1.82
CA GLY A 46 8.59 -5.05 -2.12
C GLY A 46 7.08 -4.82 -2.07
N ALA A 47 6.62 -3.58 -1.79
CA ALA A 47 5.22 -3.22 -1.97
C ALA A 47 4.80 -3.28 -3.44
N VAL A 48 3.50 -3.45 -3.67
CA VAL A 48 2.86 -3.38 -4.99
C VAL A 48 1.85 -2.25 -4.96
N TYR A 49 1.91 -1.35 -5.93
CA TYR A 49 0.90 -0.31 -6.07
C TYR A 49 -0.43 -0.89 -6.57
N VAL A 50 -1.53 -0.46 -5.97
CA VAL A 50 -2.91 -0.76 -6.41
C VAL A 50 -3.69 0.53 -6.57
N ASP A 51 -4.35 0.66 -7.71
CA ASP A 51 -5.13 1.83 -8.11
C ASP A 51 -6.55 1.72 -7.54
N LEU A 52 -7.03 2.78 -6.89
CA LEU A 52 -8.37 2.80 -6.29
C LEU A 52 -9.46 2.48 -7.32
N GLU A 53 -9.40 3.11 -8.48
CA GLU A 53 -10.44 3.04 -9.51
C GLU A 53 -10.30 1.80 -10.39
N LYS A 54 -9.08 1.34 -10.66
CA LYS A 54 -8.86 0.18 -11.55
C LYS A 54 -8.88 -1.15 -10.81
N ASP A 55 -8.44 -1.19 -9.56
CA ASP A 55 -8.19 -2.45 -8.83
C ASP A 55 -9.12 -2.65 -7.62
N LEU A 56 -9.63 -1.58 -7.00
CA LEU A 56 -10.30 -1.65 -5.68
C LEU A 56 -11.78 -1.21 -5.67
N SER A 57 -12.32 -0.70 -6.78
CA SER A 57 -13.65 -0.08 -6.88
C SER A 57 -14.79 -1.01 -7.34
N GLY A 58 -14.52 -2.32 -7.47
CA GLY A 58 -15.46 -3.32 -7.97
C GLY A 58 -16.70 -3.57 -7.10
#